data_AF-A0A8I1AU95-F1
#
_entry.id   AF-A0A8I1AU95-F1
#
_cell.length_a   1.000
_cell.length_b   1.000
_cell.length_c   1.000
_cell.angle_alpha   90.00
_cell.angle_beta   90.00
_cell.angle_gamma   90.00
#
_symmetry.space_group_name_H-M   'P 1'
#
loop_
_entity.id
_entity.type
_entity.pdbx_description
1 polymer ?
#
loop_
_entity_poly.entity_id
_entity_poly.type
_entity_poly.pdbx_seq_one_letter_code
_entity_poly.pdbx_strand_id
1 'polypeptide(L)'
;MVNTNLIPLATAAEYFARLQWPDNASRDDAISYLERIGASEAAYTPVYAARLLTEDRIHEQIKMLCKMARLTLYDPVAQQPTINVQDALVSTLDLAQLLTEGVVLSDSVECELSARAAAWKGTDEFERRLFDLHEEGVTRPLHLHEWFKRDNWTPRNAIPLLLGLEPEHDWFALANESGTDITIVSARWLDGSLVCLDGWRNANVFQLEIAPDPSDAVPDDMPLTSLNLLDMSVRLSQMMAIWDSGDHPPRNPPAYYLKWAHQKGYIVPWLEWARAEGIVDGMTVPAPEHVQRSTPETNNAERMTDSDWISRARELAQEIGERKWRSGQRQITARNIDGAVAAELGKDPSCHGKQGPRSASNVRSVALKGWKFFPPDGMA
;
A
#
# COMPACT_ATOMS: atom_id res chain seq x y z
N MET A 1 27.38 32.54 17.94
CA MET A 1 27.37 31.24 17.26
C MET A 1 25.98 30.66 17.44
N VAL A 2 25.29 30.31 16.35
CA VAL A 2 23.97 29.66 16.45
C VAL A 2 24.19 28.27 17.02
N ASN A 3 23.52 27.93 18.11
CA ASN A 3 23.64 26.61 18.73
C ASN A 3 22.95 25.60 17.83
N THR A 4 23.71 24.83 17.04
CA THR A 4 23.18 23.90 16.02
C THR A 4 22.44 22.69 16.59
N ASN A 5 22.30 22.60 17.92
CA ASN A 5 21.76 21.44 18.63
C ASN A 5 20.36 21.68 19.22
N LEU A 6 19.72 22.80 18.91
CA LEU A 6 18.35 23.08 19.35
C LEU A 6 17.35 22.63 18.29
N ILE A 7 16.38 21.81 18.69
CA ILE A 7 15.26 21.39 17.84
C ILE A 7 13.93 21.74 18.51
N PRO A 8 12.83 21.93 17.75
CA PRO A 8 11.51 22.06 18.34
C PRO A 8 11.18 20.87 19.25
N LEU A 9 10.65 21.15 20.43
CA LEU A 9 10.23 20.12 21.39
C LEU A 9 9.19 19.18 20.78
N ALA A 10 8.29 19.73 19.97
CA ALA A 10 7.28 18.97 19.24
C ALA A 10 7.86 17.94 18.27
N THR A 11 9.10 18.13 17.78
CA THR A 11 9.76 17.21 16.83
C THR A 11 10.76 16.28 17.50
N ALA A 12 11.01 16.45 18.81
CA ALA A 12 12.09 15.74 19.49
C ALA A 12 11.84 14.23 19.60
N ALA A 13 10.61 13.81 19.91
CA ALA A 13 10.27 12.39 20.02
C ALA A 13 10.52 11.64 18.71
N GLU A 14 10.02 12.18 17.59
CA GLU A 14 10.24 11.62 16.26
C GLU A 14 11.74 11.53 15.92
N TYR A 15 12.51 12.59 16.21
CA TYR A 15 13.95 12.64 15.97
C TYR A 15 14.71 11.52 16.71
N PHE A 16 14.42 11.29 17.98
CA PHE A 16 15.10 10.25 18.76
C PHE A 16 14.62 8.84 18.40
N ALA A 17 13.34 8.65 18.11
CA ALA A 17 12.84 7.38 17.60
C ALA A 17 13.52 7.00 16.27
N ARG A 18 13.75 7.97 15.40
CA ARG A 18 14.53 7.84 14.15
C ARG A 18 15.98 7.43 14.38
N LEU A 19 16.64 7.98 15.40
CA LEU A 19 18.01 7.60 15.73
C LEU A 19 18.11 6.16 16.25
N GLN A 20 17.12 5.72 17.03
CA GLN A 20 17.10 4.37 17.60
C GLN A 20 16.76 3.30 16.56
N TRP A 21 15.78 3.60 15.70
CA TRP A 21 15.33 2.70 14.64
C TRP A 21 15.63 3.34 13.30
N PRO A 22 16.89 3.49 12.87
CA PRO A 22 17.20 4.09 11.57
C PRO A 22 16.61 3.25 10.43
N ASP A 23 16.65 3.80 9.22
CA ASP A 23 15.95 3.20 8.08
C ASP A 23 16.52 1.87 7.61
N ASN A 24 17.79 1.64 7.95
CA ASN A 24 18.53 0.42 7.73
C ASN A 24 18.63 -0.44 9.01
N ALA A 25 17.78 -0.19 10.01
CA ALA A 25 17.72 -1.01 11.21
C ALA A 25 17.40 -2.47 10.86
N SER A 26 17.96 -3.39 11.64
CA SER A 26 17.71 -4.82 11.48
C SER A 26 16.23 -5.12 11.69
N ARG A 27 15.62 -5.84 10.73
CA ARG A 27 14.26 -6.35 10.86
C ARG A 27 14.12 -7.25 12.07
N ASP A 28 15.07 -8.15 12.31
CA ASP A 28 15.03 -9.12 13.40
C ASP A 28 15.07 -8.43 14.78
N ASP A 29 15.84 -7.35 14.89
CA ASP A 29 15.89 -6.55 16.12
C ASP A 29 14.56 -5.85 16.38
N ALA A 30 13.93 -5.34 15.31
CA ALA A 30 12.62 -4.69 15.40
C ALA A 30 11.52 -5.69 15.76
N ILE A 31 11.52 -6.89 15.17
CA ILE A 31 10.62 -7.99 15.54
C ILE A 31 10.81 -8.35 17.02
N SER A 32 12.05 -8.57 17.44
CA SER A 32 12.37 -8.90 18.83
C SER A 32 11.90 -7.83 19.81
N TYR A 33 12.01 -6.55 19.42
CA TYR A 33 11.48 -5.43 20.18
C TYR A 33 9.95 -5.46 20.28
N LEU A 34 9.26 -5.68 19.15
CA LEU A 34 7.81 -5.75 19.06
C LEU A 34 7.23 -6.90 19.89
N GLU A 35 7.82 -8.09 19.79
CA GLU A 35 7.42 -9.25 20.58
C GLU A 35 7.53 -8.97 22.07
N ARG A 36 8.60 -8.31 22.50
CA ARG A 36 8.83 -7.95 23.91
C ARG A 36 7.75 -7.02 24.48
N ILE A 37 7.17 -6.15 23.65
CA ILE A 37 6.12 -5.22 24.06
C ILE A 37 4.70 -5.73 23.73
N GLY A 38 4.58 -6.95 23.20
CA GLY A 38 3.31 -7.61 22.90
C GLY A 38 2.66 -7.19 21.57
N ALA A 39 3.43 -6.57 20.67
CA ALA A 39 2.98 -6.20 19.33
C ALA A 39 3.10 -7.39 18.34
N SER A 40 2.35 -7.33 17.23
CA SER A 40 2.48 -8.28 16.11
C SER A 40 2.89 -7.58 14.81
N GLU A 41 3.61 -8.28 13.93
CA GLU A 41 4.14 -7.77 12.66
C GLU A 41 3.10 -7.35 11.59
N ALA A 42 1.80 -7.58 11.82
CA ALA A 42 0.79 -7.52 10.76
C ALA A 42 0.66 -6.10 10.14
N ALA A 43 0.39 -5.07 10.95
CA ALA A 43 -0.04 -3.75 10.46
C ALA A 43 1.02 -2.98 9.65
N TYR A 44 2.30 -3.17 9.96
CA TYR A 44 3.39 -2.30 9.52
C TYR A 44 4.66 -3.10 9.30
N THR A 45 5.63 -2.54 8.55
CA THR A 45 6.98 -3.11 8.57
C THR A 45 7.50 -3.15 10.03
N PRO A 46 8.20 -4.21 10.46
CA PRO A 46 8.61 -4.32 11.87
C PRO A 46 9.39 -3.11 12.38
N VAL A 47 10.29 -2.56 11.56
CA VAL A 47 11.08 -1.36 11.89
C VAL A 47 10.19 -0.14 12.12
N TYR A 48 9.12 0.03 11.33
CA TYR A 48 8.22 1.14 11.55
C TYR A 48 7.38 0.99 12.81
N ALA A 49 6.73 -0.16 12.98
CA ALA A 49 5.96 -0.43 14.17
C ALA A 49 6.81 -0.19 15.44
N ALA A 50 8.07 -0.62 15.41
CA ALA A 50 9.03 -0.38 16.49
C ALA A 50 9.30 1.12 16.69
N ARG A 51 9.43 1.88 15.60
CA ARG A 51 9.64 3.34 15.63
C ARG A 51 8.45 4.10 16.18
N LEU A 52 7.22 3.84 15.76
CA LEU A 52 6.01 4.49 16.30
C LEU A 52 5.90 4.30 17.80
N LEU A 53 6.02 3.04 18.24
CA LEU A 53 5.92 2.71 19.66
C LEU A 53 7.07 3.34 20.46
N THR A 54 8.25 3.47 19.85
CA THR A 54 9.39 4.18 20.43
C THR A 54 9.14 5.69 20.49
N GLU A 55 8.54 6.29 19.47
CA GLU A 55 8.17 7.70 19.45
C GLU A 55 7.15 8.02 20.53
N ASP A 56 6.05 7.26 20.61
CA ASP A 56 5.05 7.39 21.67
C ASP A 56 5.70 7.29 23.07
N ARG A 57 6.59 6.30 23.25
CA ARG A 57 7.33 6.11 24.50
C ARG A 57 8.20 7.32 24.84
N ILE A 58 8.98 7.83 23.89
CA ILE A 58 9.85 9.01 24.08
C ILE A 58 9.00 10.25 24.36
N HIS A 59 7.86 10.39 23.70
CA HIS A 59 6.94 11.49 23.92
C HIS A 59 6.44 11.51 25.38
N GLU A 60 6.08 10.35 25.93
CA GLU A 60 5.71 10.24 27.35
C GLU A 60 6.90 10.49 28.30
N GLN A 61 8.11 10.07 27.95
CA GLN A 61 9.31 10.39 28.71
C GLN A 61 9.61 11.90 28.73
N ILE A 62 9.48 12.59 27.60
CA ILE A 62 9.63 14.04 27.50
C ILE A 62 8.59 14.75 28.37
N LYS A 63 7.31 14.36 28.28
CA LYS A 63 6.24 14.90 29.14
C LYS A 63 6.59 14.75 30.62
N MET A 64 7.11 13.60 31.02
CA MET A 64 7.53 13.34 32.39
C MET A 64 8.71 14.22 32.81
N LEU A 65 9.74 14.36 31.98
CA LEU A 65 10.89 15.24 32.25
C LEU A 65 10.49 16.71 32.41
N CYS A 66 9.56 17.19 31.57
CA CYS A 66 8.98 18.53 31.70
C CYS A 66 8.26 18.70 33.04
N LYS A 67 7.40 17.75 33.43
CA LYS A 67 6.69 17.78 34.72
C LYS A 67 7.63 17.78 35.92
N MET A 68 8.76 17.09 35.80
CA MET A 68 9.80 17.04 36.84
C MET A 68 10.76 18.24 36.83
N ALA A 69 10.58 19.19 35.89
CA ALA A 69 11.51 20.29 35.65
C ALA A 69 12.97 19.83 35.44
N ARG A 70 13.17 18.64 34.86
CA ARG A 70 14.49 18.07 34.55
C ARG A 70 14.96 18.42 33.14
N LEU A 71 14.06 18.91 32.28
CA LEU A 71 14.36 19.31 30.91
C LEU A 71 14.42 20.83 30.79
N THR A 72 15.53 21.36 30.30
CA THR A 72 15.67 22.79 29.99
C THR A 72 15.09 23.06 28.60
N LEU A 73 14.11 23.96 28.54
CA LEU A 73 13.48 24.41 27.30
C LEU A 73 13.99 25.81 26.95
N TYR A 74 14.01 26.14 25.66
CA TYR A 74 14.51 27.43 25.16
C TYR A 74 13.45 28.13 24.30
N ASP A 75 13.33 29.44 24.44
CA ASP A 75 12.48 30.27 23.58
C ASP A 75 13.03 30.28 22.13
N PRO A 76 12.20 30.05 21.10
CA PRO A 76 12.68 29.93 19.72
C PRO A 76 13.26 31.24 19.16
N VAL A 77 12.85 32.40 19.68
CA VAL A 77 13.29 33.71 19.21
C VAL A 77 14.46 34.23 20.04
N ALA A 78 14.31 34.22 21.36
CA ALA A 78 15.30 34.76 22.29
C ALA A 78 16.45 33.77 22.59
N GLN A 79 16.26 32.47 22.32
CA GLN A 79 17.18 31.38 22.68
C GLN A 79 17.58 31.39 24.16
N GLN A 80 16.68 31.87 25.02
CA GLN A 80 16.86 31.88 26.47
C GLN A 80 16.02 30.77 27.12
N PRO A 81 16.41 30.26 28.30
CA PRO A 81 15.60 29.31 29.04
C PRO A 81 14.16 29.80 29.24
N THR A 82 13.19 28.94 28.98
CA THR A 82 11.75 29.25 29.08
C THR A 82 10.99 28.15 29.83
N ILE A 83 9.86 28.51 30.42
CA ILE A 83 8.88 27.58 30.99
C ILE A 83 7.72 27.32 30.03
N ASN A 84 7.62 28.09 28.94
CA ASN A 84 6.59 27.88 27.94
C ASN A 84 6.95 26.64 27.12
N VAL A 85 6.08 25.65 27.14
CA VAL A 85 6.24 24.38 26.39
C VAL A 85 5.86 24.56 24.92
N GLN A 86 4.94 25.48 24.64
CA GLN A 86 4.45 25.72 23.28
C GLN A 86 5.58 26.28 22.42
N ASP A 87 5.89 25.59 21.33
CA ASP A 87 6.91 25.95 20.34
C ASP A 87 8.34 26.08 20.91
N ALA A 88 8.57 25.54 22.11
CA ALA A 88 9.87 25.57 22.75
C ALA A 88 10.90 24.77 21.97
N LEU A 89 12.17 25.16 22.09
CA LEU A 89 13.30 24.39 21.61
C LEU A 89 13.92 23.57 22.74
N VAL A 90 14.55 22.45 22.40
CA VAL A 90 15.27 21.58 23.33
C VAL A 90 16.65 21.23 22.78
N SER A 91 17.64 21.16 23.67
CA SER A 91 18.99 20.67 23.36
C SER A 91 18.96 19.17 23.09
N THR A 92 19.36 18.76 21.89
CA THR A 92 19.44 17.34 21.53
C THR A 92 20.41 16.58 22.43
N LEU A 93 21.52 17.20 22.84
CA LEU A 93 22.50 16.56 23.72
C LEU A 93 21.92 16.32 25.13
N ASP A 94 21.30 17.35 25.71
CA ASP A 94 20.76 17.27 27.07
C ASP A 94 19.61 16.26 27.11
N LEU A 95 18.74 16.28 26.10
CA LEU A 95 17.63 15.35 26.00
C LEU A 95 18.12 13.91 25.79
N ALA A 96 19.12 13.68 24.93
CA ALA A 96 19.71 12.36 24.75
C ALA A 96 20.28 11.79 26.06
N GLN A 97 20.97 12.62 26.84
CA GLN A 97 21.50 12.23 28.14
C GLN A 97 20.36 11.86 29.10
N LEU A 98 19.33 12.71 29.21
CA LEU A 98 18.18 12.47 30.11
C LEU A 98 17.39 11.21 29.73
N LEU A 99 17.23 10.92 28.43
CA LEU A 99 16.58 9.70 27.96
C LEU A 99 17.41 8.45 28.31
N THR A 100 18.74 8.54 28.23
CA THR A 100 19.67 7.45 28.56
C THR A 100 19.75 7.18 30.07
N GLU A 101 19.58 8.21 30.90
CA GLU A 101 19.51 8.08 32.38
C GLU A 101 18.30 7.28 32.88
N GLY A 102 17.43 6.80 31.98
CA GLY A 102 16.39 5.83 32.29
C GLY A 102 15.20 6.47 32.98
N VAL A 103 14.47 7.34 32.26
CA VAL A 103 13.15 7.80 32.70
C VAL A 103 12.22 6.60 32.74
N VAL A 104 11.96 6.09 33.94
CA VAL A 104 11.06 4.96 34.19
C VAL A 104 9.62 5.48 34.02
N LEU A 105 8.93 4.97 33.00
CA LEU A 105 7.52 5.21 32.81
C LEU A 105 6.71 4.47 33.88
N SER A 106 5.54 5.00 34.24
CA SER A 106 4.63 4.29 35.14
C SER A 106 4.04 3.06 34.45
N ASP A 107 3.75 2.01 35.22
CA ASP A 107 3.10 0.77 34.73
C ASP A 107 1.82 1.03 33.92
N SER A 108 1.06 2.08 34.26
CA SER A 108 -0.14 2.47 33.51
C SER A 108 0.16 2.89 32.08
N VAL A 109 1.25 3.61 31.86
CA VAL A 109 1.66 4.08 30.52
C VAL A 109 2.19 2.90 29.71
N GLU A 110 3.00 2.02 30.32
CA GLU A 110 3.47 0.80 29.66
C GLU A 110 2.30 -0.10 29.26
N CYS A 111 1.29 -0.24 30.12
CA CYS A 111 0.08 -1.01 29.82
C CYS A 111 -0.72 -0.41 28.65
N GLU A 112 -0.81 0.93 28.56
CA GLU A 112 -1.49 1.61 27.45
C GLU A 112 -0.75 1.42 26.12
N LEU A 113 0.59 1.54 26.13
CA LEU A 113 1.42 1.30 24.96
C LEU A 113 1.30 -0.15 24.47
N SER A 114 1.33 -1.13 25.38
CA SER A 114 1.10 -2.54 25.03
C SER A 114 -0.32 -2.80 24.52
N ALA A 115 -1.34 -2.14 25.05
CA ALA A 115 -2.72 -2.29 24.56
C ALA A 115 -2.87 -1.72 23.13
N ARG A 116 -2.25 -0.57 22.84
CA ARG A 116 -2.20 0.01 21.50
C ARG A 116 -1.47 -0.92 20.52
N ALA A 117 -0.33 -1.46 20.92
CA ALA A 117 0.42 -2.45 20.15
C ALA A 117 -0.39 -3.72 19.84
N ALA A 118 -1.17 -4.23 20.81
CA ALA A 118 -2.00 -5.41 20.63
C ALA A 118 -3.20 -5.15 19.69
N ALA A 119 -3.72 -3.92 19.65
CA ALA A 119 -4.82 -3.54 18.77
C ALA A 119 -4.46 -3.56 17.28
N TRP A 120 -3.16 -3.58 16.94
CA TRP A 120 -2.67 -3.70 15.56
C TRP A 120 -2.76 -5.12 14.98
N LYS A 121 -3.25 -6.09 15.77
CA LYS A 121 -3.40 -7.46 15.31
C LYS A 121 -4.68 -7.61 14.46
N GLY A 122 -4.52 -7.87 13.16
CA GLY A 122 -5.62 -8.14 12.23
C GLY A 122 -6.14 -6.92 11.46
N THR A 123 -5.50 -5.75 11.60
CA THR A 123 -5.79 -4.55 10.82
C THR A 123 -5.56 -4.75 9.32
N ASP A 124 -4.62 -5.61 8.90
CA ASP A 124 -4.35 -5.86 7.46
C ASP A 124 -5.52 -6.50 6.75
N GLU A 125 -6.23 -7.42 7.41
CA GLU A 125 -7.39 -8.08 6.83
C GLU A 125 -8.54 -7.09 6.68
N PHE A 126 -8.68 -6.17 7.64
CA PHE A 126 -9.62 -5.06 7.57
C PHE A 126 -9.26 -4.08 6.45
N GLU A 127 -8.00 -3.64 6.35
CA GLU A 127 -7.51 -2.73 5.31
C GLU A 127 -7.61 -3.35 3.92
N ARG A 128 -7.26 -4.65 3.79
CA ARG A 128 -7.45 -5.41 2.56
C ARG A 128 -8.91 -5.43 2.17
N ARG A 129 -9.78 -5.74 3.12
CA ARG A 129 -11.22 -5.78 2.85
C ARG A 129 -11.73 -4.40 2.44
N LEU A 130 -11.24 -3.34 3.07
CA LEU A 130 -11.58 -1.97 2.74
C LEU A 130 -11.13 -1.62 1.31
N PHE A 131 -9.89 -1.97 0.93
CA PHE A 131 -9.39 -1.86 -0.43
C PHE A 131 -10.26 -2.59 -1.45
N ASP A 132 -10.58 -3.87 -1.21
CA ASP A 132 -11.43 -4.64 -2.10
C ASP A 132 -12.80 -3.96 -2.27
N LEU A 133 -13.38 -3.42 -1.19
CA LEU A 133 -14.64 -2.67 -1.24
C LEU A 133 -14.53 -1.36 -2.04
N HIS A 134 -13.36 -0.71 -2.11
CA HIS A 134 -13.15 0.46 -2.95
C HIS A 134 -13.07 0.10 -4.43
N GLU A 135 -12.24 -0.89 -4.78
CA GLU A 135 -12.10 -1.34 -6.18
C GLU A 135 -13.41 -1.91 -6.72
N GLU A 136 -14.20 -2.57 -5.87
CA GLU A 136 -15.55 -3.05 -6.20
C GLU A 136 -16.61 -1.92 -6.26
N GLY A 137 -16.25 -0.68 -5.92
CA GLY A 137 -17.18 0.46 -5.96
C GLY A 137 -18.27 0.43 -4.88
N VAL A 138 -18.08 -0.37 -3.82
CA VAL A 138 -19.08 -0.59 -2.76
C VAL A 138 -19.08 0.56 -1.75
N THR A 139 -17.93 1.21 -1.56
CA THR A 139 -17.79 2.35 -0.65
C THR A 139 -18.45 3.62 -1.20
N ARG A 140 -18.99 4.46 -0.30
CA ARG A 140 -19.66 5.70 -0.68
C ARG A 140 -18.64 6.84 -0.84
N PRO A 141 -18.38 7.38 -2.04
CA PRO A 141 -17.38 8.42 -2.26
C PRO A 141 -17.88 9.79 -1.77
N LEU A 142 -17.69 10.06 -0.48
CA LEU A 142 -18.14 11.28 0.23
C LEU A 142 -17.78 12.59 -0.48
N HIS A 143 -16.58 12.69 -1.04
CA HIS A 143 -16.08 13.94 -1.64
C HIS A 143 -16.48 14.11 -3.11
N LEU A 144 -17.02 13.08 -3.75
CA LEU A 144 -17.28 13.09 -5.18
C LEU A 144 -18.31 14.16 -5.60
N HIS A 145 -19.33 14.39 -4.79
CA HIS A 145 -20.31 15.46 -5.05
C HIS A 145 -19.66 16.84 -5.13
N GLU A 146 -18.69 17.15 -4.27
CA GLU A 146 -18.00 18.44 -4.28
C GLU A 146 -17.17 18.62 -5.57
N TRP A 147 -16.61 17.54 -6.10
CA TRP A 147 -15.89 17.56 -7.37
C TRP A 147 -16.79 17.81 -8.57
N PHE A 148 -17.99 17.23 -8.58
CA PHE A 148 -18.97 17.44 -9.65
C PHE A 148 -19.63 18.83 -9.62
N LYS A 149 -19.51 19.60 -8.53
CA LYS A 149 -19.88 21.03 -8.51
C LYS A 149 -18.94 21.89 -9.34
N ARG A 150 -17.77 21.38 -9.75
CA ARG A 150 -16.80 22.10 -10.57
C ARG A 150 -17.12 21.89 -12.04
N ASP A 151 -17.31 22.97 -12.78
CA ASP A 151 -17.63 22.92 -14.21
C ASP A 151 -16.52 22.27 -15.05
N ASN A 152 -15.26 22.38 -14.60
CA ASN A 152 -14.10 21.86 -15.30
C ASN A 152 -13.10 21.26 -14.35
N TRP A 153 -12.43 20.20 -14.80
CA TRP A 153 -11.28 19.58 -14.13
C TRP A 153 -10.02 19.79 -14.96
N THR A 154 -8.88 19.79 -14.26
CA THR A 154 -7.56 19.62 -14.87
C THR A 154 -7.22 18.12 -14.91
N PRO A 155 -6.27 17.68 -15.75
CA PRO A 155 -5.82 16.28 -15.75
C PRO A 155 -5.31 15.83 -14.39
N ARG A 156 -4.58 16.72 -13.69
CA ARG A 156 -4.04 16.49 -12.34
C ARG A 156 -5.12 16.17 -11.31
N ASN A 157 -6.35 16.68 -11.50
CA ASN A 157 -7.46 16.39 -10.60
C ASN A 157 -8.28 15.20 -11.12
N ALA A 158 -8.57 15.19 -12.42
CA ALA A 158 -9.46 14.21 -13.02
C ALA A 158 -8.89 12.78 -13.01
N ILE A 159 -7.60 12.60 -13.28
CA ILE A 159 -7.02 11.25 -13.39
C ILE A 159 -6.99 10.54 -12.03
N PRO A 160 -6.53 11.17 -10.92
CA PRO A 160 -6.69 10.58 -9.59
C PRO A 160 -8.16 10.28 -9.26
N LEU A 161 -9.08 11.21 -9.58
CA LEU A 161 -10.51 10.96 -9.38
C LEU A 161 -10.97 9.70 -10.12
N LEU A 162 -10.60 9.49 -11.38
CA LEU A 162 -10.97 8.29 -12.14
C LEU A 162 -10.45 6.99 -11.49
N LEU A 163 -9.36 7.06 -10.74
CA LEU A 163 -8.82 5.95 -9.95
C LEU A 163 -9.46 5.79 -8.58
N GLY A 164 -10.40 6.66 -8.19
CA GLY A 164 -11.04 6.65 -6.88
C GLY A 164 -10.36 7.52 -5.83
N LEU A 165 -9.36 8.31 -6.21
CA LEU A 165 -8.52 9.10 -5.30
C LEU A 165 -9.00 10.55 -5.17
N GLU A 166 -8.84 11.10 -3.98
CA GLU A 166 -9.06 12.50 -3.65
C GLU A 166 -7.77 13.30 -3.93
N PRO A 167 -7.75 14.20 -4.93
CA PRO A 167 -6.51 14.86 -5.36
C PRO A 167 -6.11 16.06 -4.50
N GLU A 168 -6.97 16.60 -3.62
CA GLU A 168 -6.65 17.80 -2.82
C GLU A 168 -6.24 17.51 -1.37
N HIS A 169 -6.64 16.37 -0.79
CA HIS A 169 -6.44 16.09 0.62
C HIS A 169 -5.50 14.91 0.81
N ASP A 170 -4.43 15.11 1.60
CA ASP A 170 -3.43 14.09 1.95
C ASP A 170 -2.81 13.37 0.74
N TRP A 171 -2.80 14.06 -0.40
CA TRP A 171 -2.17 13.63 -1.64
C TRP A 171 -0.71 14.04 -1.66
N PHE A 172 0.18 13.05 -1.60
CA PHE A 172 1.61 13.24 -1.81
C PHE A 172 2.10 12.23 -2.83
N ALA A 173 2.68 12.72 -3.92
CA ALA A 173 3.27 11.90 -4.96
C ALA A 173 4.58 12.51 -5.44
N LEU A 174 5.55 11.66 -5.75
CA LEU A 174 6.83 12.02 -6.36
C LEU A 174 6.74 11.76 -7.86
N ALA A 175 7.25 12.68 -8.67
CA ALA A 175 7.37 12.49 -10.10
C ALA A 175 8.85 12.53 -10.51
N ASN A 176 9.23 11.74 -11.50
CA ASN A 176 10.55 11.84 -12.14
C ASN A 176 10.71 13.19 -12.88
N GLU A 177 11.90 13.50 -13.40
CA GLU A 177 12.18 14.77 -14.10
C GLU A 177 11.26 15.01 -15.32
N SER A 178 10.81 13.93 -15.99
CA SER A 178 9.88 14.02 -17.12
C SER A 178 8.42 14.17 -16.70
N GLY A 179 8.09 13.99 -15.42
CA GLY A 179 6.72 13.98 -14.91
C GLY A 179 5.90 12.75 -15.32
N THR A 180 6.51 11.75 -15.96
CA THR A 180 5.81 10.59 -16.53
C THR A 180 5.64 9.46 -15.52
N ASP A 181 6.61 9.30 -14.62
CA ASP A 181 6.60 8.26 -13.61
C ASP A 181 6.22 8.87 -12.27
N ILE A 182 4.99 8.60 -11.85
CA ILE A 182 4.40 9.15 -10.63
C ILE A 182 4.32 8.04 -9.60
N THR A 183 4.95 8.28 -8.46
CA THR A 183 4.88 7.38 -7.31
C THR A 183 4.05 8.03 -6.21
N ILE A 184 2.90 7.43 -5.92
CA ILE A 184 1.98 7.87 -4.87
C ILE A 184 2.57 7.44 -3.53
N VAL A 185 2.90 8.43 -2.69
CA VAL A 185 3.44 8.22 -1.36
C VAL A 185 2.32 8.16 -0.32
N SER A 186 1.32 9.01 -0.47
CA SER A 186 0.08 8.98 0.30
C SER A 186 -1.07 9.46 -0.56
N ALA A 187 -2.25 8.89 -0.35
CA ALA A 187 -3.48 9.37 -0.97
C ALA A 187 -4.66 9.12 -0.03
N ARG A 188 -5.78 9.76 -0.33
CA ARG A 188 -7.06 9.49 0.32
C ARG A 188 -8.02 8.95 -0.74
N TRP A 189 -8.80 7.92 -0.42
CA TRP A 189 -9.90 7.50 -1.27
C TRP A 189 -11.02 8.55 -1.24
N LEU A 190 -11.87 8.56 -2.27
CA LEU A 190 -12.99 9.50 -2.35
C LEU A 190 -14.03 9.35 -1.24
N ASP A 191 -14.07 8.21 -0.54
CA ASP A 191 -14.93 8.01 0.62
C ASP A 191 -14.34 8.59 1.92
N GLY A 192 -13.20 9.25 1.82
CA GLY A 192 -12.52 9.86 2.95
C GLY A 192 -11.67 8.88 3.75
N SER A 193 -11.73 7.57 3.46
CA SER A 193 -10.77 6.64 4.03
C SER A 193 -9.37 6.98 3.50
N LEU A 194 -8.42 6.99 4.42
CA LEU A 194 -7.06 7.37 4.10
C LEU A 194 -6.36 6.14 3.50
N VAL A 195 -5.82 6.26 2.28
CA VAL A 195 -4.83 5.31 1.73
C VAL A 195 -3.46 5.72 2.25
N CYS A 196 -3.38 5.77 3.56
CA CYS A 196 -2.18 6.06 4.30
C CYS A 196 -2.49 5.67 5.74
N LEU A 197 -1.76 4.72 6.28
CA LEU A 197 -1.74 4.51 7.73
C LEU A 197 -0.35 4.79 8.29
N ASP A 198 0.48 5.47 7.50
CA ASP A 198 1.93 5.30 7.49
C ASP A 198 2.29 3.81 7.35
N GLY A 199 2.23 3.26 6.14
CA GLY A 199 3.34 2.41 5.74
C GLY A 199 4.54 3.35 5.77
N TRP A 200 5.37 3.32 6.80
CA TRP A 200 6.16 4.52 7.11
C TRP A 200 7.41 4.65 6.29
N ARG A 201 7.32 5.51 5.30
CA ARG A 201 7.79 5.15 3.98
C ARG A 201 6.89 4.01 3.53
N ASN A 202 6.08 4.27 2.54
CA ASN A 202 6.08 3.43 1.37
C ASN A 202 7.52 2.92 1.22
N ALA A 203 7.83 1.72 1.74
CA ALA A 203 8.98 1.44 2.60
C ALA A 203 10.29 1.48 1.86
N ASN A 204 10.69 2.72 1.65
CA ASN A 204 11.63 3.18 0.68
C ASN A 204 11.11 3.06 -0.77
N VAL A 205 10.06 3.82 -1.09
CA VAL A 205 9.78 4.53 -2.35
C VAL A 205 10.89 5.57 -2.60
N PHE A 206 12.13 5.14 -2.39
CA PHE A 206 12.87 4.56 -3.49
C PHE A 206 14.12 3.84 -2.98
N GLN A 207 14.54 4.12 -1.73
CA GLN A 207 15.84 3.86 -1.09
C GLN A 207 17.10 4.22 -1.89
N LEU A 208 17.02 4.37 -3.21
CA LEU A 208 18.16 4.58 -4.10
C LEU A 208 17.86 5.37 -5.38
N GLU A 209 16.61 5.65 -5.76
CA GLU A 209 16.21 5.69 -7.19
C GLU A 209 16.10 4.26 -7.74
N ILE A 210 15.27 4.10 -8.75
CA ILE A 210 14.95 2.90 -9.53
C ILE A 210 16.16 1.93 -9.67
N ALA A 211 16.09 0.71 -9.12
CA ALA A 211 16.78 -0.41 -9.78
C ALA A 211 16.25 -0.43 -11.23
N PRO A 212 17.09 -0.54 -12.27
CA PRO A 212 16.74 -0.22 -13.67
C PRO A 212 15.48 -0.91 -14.21
N ASP A 213 14.94 -1.90 -13.50
CA ASP A 213 13.63 -2.47 -13.73
C ASP A 213 12.82 -2.59 -12.41
N PRO A 214 11.63 -1.97 -12.30
CA PRO A 214 10.75 -2.08 -11.14
C PRO A 214 10.18 -3.49 -10.90
N SER A 215 10.31 -4.41 -11.88
CA SER A 215 9.86 -5.80 -11.72
C SER A 215 10.83 -6.68 -10.93
N ASP A 216 12.10 -6.28 -10.78
CA ASP A 216 13.16 -7.12 -10.19
C ASP A 216 13.33 -6.97 -8.66
N ALA A 217 12.67 -5.99 -8.03
CA ALA A 217 12.93 -5.62 -6.64
C ALA A 217 11.66 -5.33 -5.83
N VAL A 218 10.61 -6.14 -5.97
CA VAL A 218 9.54 -6.15 -4.96
C VAL A 218 9.98 -7.11 -3.86
N PRO A 219 10.35 -6.64 -2.65
CA PRO A 219 10.64 -7.53 -1.54
C PRO A 219 9.42 -8.41 -1.27
N ASP A 220 9.63 -9.72 -1.07
CA ASP A 220 8.58 -10.68 -0.70
C ASP A 220 7.81 -10.27 0.57
N ASP A 221 8.38 -9.34 1.35
CA ASP A 221 7.86 -8.85 2.63
C ASP A 221 7.17 -7.47 2.56
N MET A 222 6.86 -6.96 1.35
CA MET A 222 6.22 -5.64 1.24
C MET A 222 4.81 -5.66 1.87
N PRO A 223 4.47 -4.69 2.75
CA PRO A 223 3.11 -4.57 3.28
C PRO A 223 2.09 -4.47 2.15
N LEU A 224 0.92 -5.08 2.34
CA LEU A 224 -0.14 -5.10 1.32
C LEU A 224 -0.56 -3.68 0.90
N THR A 225 -0.62 -2.75 1.84
CA THR A 225 -0.91 -1.34 1.56
C THR A 225 0.11 -0.68 0.64
N SER A 226 1.39 -1.04 0.76
CA SER A 226 2.45 -0.56 -0.16
C SER A 226 2.33 -1.18 -1.55
N LEU A 227 1.99 -2.47 -1.66
CA LEU A 227 1.71 -3.10 -2.96
C LEU A 227 0.52 -2.43 -3.66
N ASN A 228 -0.52 -2.08 -2.92
CA ASN A 228 -1.68 -1.38 -3.45
C ASN A 228 -1.31 0.03 -3.94
N LEU A 229 -0.53 0.80 -3.17
CA LEU A 229 -0.06 2.11 -3.60
C LEU A 229 0.85 2.03 -4.83
N LEU A 230 1.66 0.98 -4.96
CA LEU A 230 2.48 0.72 -6.15
C LEU A 230 1.60 0.45 -7.38
N ASP A 231 0.64 -0.46 -7.27
CA ASP A 231 -0.31 -0.72 -8.35
C ASP A 231 -1.04 0.55 -8.78
N MET A 232 -1.50 1.35 -7.82
CA MET A 232 -2.15 2.64 -8.08
C MET A 232 -1.20 3.66 -8.74
N SER A 233 0.07 3.68 -8.34
CA SER A 233 1.11 4.53 -8.95
C SER A 233 1.36 4.15 -10.40
N VAL A 234 1.45 2.85 -10.69
CA VAL A 234 1.59 2.32 -12.06
C VAL A 234 0.38 2.70 -12.90
N ARG A 235 -0.84 2.48 -12.38
CA ARG A 235 -2.09 2.84 -13.07
C ARG A 235 -2.17 4.33 -13.34
N LEU A 236 -1.83 5.17 -12.36
CA LEU A 236 -1.80 6.63 -12.51
C LEU A 236 -0.80 7.08 -13.58
N SER A 237 0.43 6.56 -13.54
CA SER A 237 1.49 6.87 -14.51
C SER A 237 1.07 6.47 -15.93
N GLN A 238 0.50 5.27 -16.09
CA GLN A 238 -0.03 4.80 -17.38
C GLN A 238 -1.17 5.68 -17.89
N MET A 239 -2.11 6.04 -17.03
CA MET A 239 -3.22 6.93 -17.39
C MET A 239 -2.73 8.32 -17.81
N MET A 240 -1.76 8.88 -17.07
CA MET A 240 -1.14 10.16 -17.41
C MET A 240 -0.36 10.08 -18.72
N ALA A 241 0.49 9.07 -18.93
CA ALA A 241 1.21 8.89 -20.19
C ALA A 241 0.26 8.76 -21.40
N ILE A 242 -0.85 8.02 -21.26
CA ILE A 242 -1.87 7.90 -22.32
C ILE A 242 -2.59 9.23 -22.54
N TRP A 243 -2.88 9.97 -21.48
CA TRP A 243 -3.45 11.31 -21.58
C TRP A 243 -2.49 12.25 -22.31
N ASP A 244 -1.24 12.37 -21.87
CA ASP A 244 -0.25 13.29 -22.42
C ASP A 244 0.14 12.96 -23.87
N SER A 245 -0.08 11.73 -24.32
CA SER A 245 0.10 11.34 -25.73
C SER A 245 -0.96 11.87 -26.68
N GLY A 246 -2.09 12.38 -26.16
CA GLY A 246 -3.21 12.89 -26.95
C GLY A 246 -3.27 14.41 -27.02
N ASP A 247 -4.01 14.93 -28.00
CA ASP A 247 -4.35 16.35 -28.09
C ASP A 247 -5.63 16.62 -27.29
N HIS A 248 -5.45 17.11 -26.06
CA HIS A 248 -6.53 17.38 -25.12
C HIS A 248 -6.52 18.85 -24.69
N PRO A 249 -7.70 19.49 -24.53
CA PRO A 249 -7.77 20.79 -23.89
C PRO A 249 -7.22 20.73 -22.46
N PRO A 250 -6.61 21.82 -21.94
CA PRO A 250 -6.01 21.83 -20.61
C PRO A 250 -7.03 21.73 -19.47
N ARG A 251 -8.30 22.03 -19.75
CA ARG A 251 -9.43 21.91 -18.83
C ARG A 251 -10.63 21.36 -19.58
N ASN A 252 -11.27 20.34 -19.02
CA ASN A 252 -12.44 19.70 -19.61
C ASN A 252 -13.52 19.47 -18.56
N PRO A 253 -14.80 19.40 -18.97
CA PRO A 253 -15.87 19.03 -18.05
C PRO A 253 -15.73 17.57 -17.58
N PRO A 254 -16.29 17.20 -16.41
CA PRO A 254 -16.23 15.83 -15.88
C PRO A 254 -16.63 14.73 -16.88
N ALA A 255 -17.68 14.98 -17.66
CA ALA A 255 -18.18 14.05 -18.68
C ALA A 255 -17.12 13.69 -19.74
N TYR A 256 -16.20 14.60 -20.06
CA TYR A 256 -15.12 14.36 -21.00
C TYR A 256 -14.17 13.28 -20.48
N TYR A 257 -13.74 13.41 -19.22
CA TYR A 257 -12.82 12.47 -18.59
C TYR A 257 -13.44 11.09 -18.42
N LEU A 258 -14.72 11.01 -18.04
CA LEU A 258 -15.45 9.75 -17.95
C LEU A 258 -15.57 9.05 -19.31
N LYS A 259 -15.89 9.80 -20.36
CA LYS A 259 -15.94 9.28 -21.73
C LYS A 259 -14.57 8.80 -22.19
N TRP A 260 -13.52 9.58 -21.94
CA TRP A 260 -12.14 9.20 -22.26
C TRP A 260 -11.73 7.92 -21.54
N ALA A 261 -11.96 7.83 -20.23
CA ALA A 261 -11.62 6.66 -19.42
C ALA A 261 -12.31 5.40 -19.96
N HIS A 262 -13.61 5.51 -20.25
CA HIS A 262 -14.38 4.42 -20.85
C HIS A 262 -13.82 3.99 -22.22
N GLN A 263 -13.50 4.94 -23.11
CA GLN A 263 -12.92 4.65 -24.43
C GLN A 263 -11.55 3.97 -24.35
N LYS A 264 -10.77 4.25 -23.30
CA LYS A 264 -9.48 3.59 -23.03
C LYS A 264 -9.62 2.27 -22.29
N GLY A 265 -10.85 1.86 -21.93
CA GLY A 265 -11.12 0.62 -21.22
C GLY A 265 -10.79 0.66 -19.73
N TYR A 266 -10.67 1.86 -19.14
CA TYR A 266 -10.51 2.01 -17.70
C TYR A 266 -11.84 1.83 -16.98
N ILE A 267 -11.79 1.06 -15.89
CA ILE A 267 -12.90 0.90 -14.96
C ILE A 267 -12.77 2.02 -13.92
N VAL A 268 -13.83 2.82 -13.78
CA VAL A 268 -13.90 3.90 -12.79
C VAL A 268 -14.67 3.36 -11.57
N PRO A 269 -14.01 3.11 -10.42
CA PRO A 269 -14.58 2.31 -9.33
C PRO A 269 -15.90 2.86 -8.79
N TRP A 270 -16.05 4.18 -8.70
CA TRP A 270 -17.24 4.83 -8.16
C TRP A 270 -18.34 5.13 -9.19
N LEU A 271 -18.15 4.80 -10.47
CA LEU A 271 -19.06 5.25 -11.53
C LEU A 271 -20.45 4.63 -11.42
N GLU A 272 -20.56 3.37 -11.00
CA GLU A 272 -21.85 2.71 -10.78
C GLU A 272 -22.62 3.37 -9.64
N TRP A 273 -21.94 3.67 -8.54
CA TRP A 273 -22.51 4.44 -7.43
C TRP A 273 -23.00 5.82 -7.89
N ALA A 274 -22.18 6.56 -8.64
CA ALA A 274 -22.55 7.90 -9.12
C ALA A 274 -23.75 7.91 -10.07
N ARG A 275 -23.96 6.82 -10.84
CA ARG A 275 -25.17 6.63 -11.65
C ARG A 275 -26.39 6.36 -10.78
N ALA A 276 -26.27 5.50 -9.77
CA ALA A 276 -27.37 5.19 -8.86
C ALA A 276 -27.87 6.44 -8.10
N GLU A 277 -26.95 7.36 -7.77
CA GLU A 277 -27.25 8.64 -7.11
C GLU A 277 -27.65 9.77 -8.09
N GLY A 278 -27.71 9.48 -9.39
CA GLY A 278 -28.07 10.46 -10.42
C GLY A 278 -27.09 11.63 -10.59
N ILE A 279 -25.85 11.50 -10.10
CA ILE A 279 -24.81 12.55 -10.20
C ILE A 279 -24.37 12.75 -11.64
N VAL A 280 -24.32 11.65 -12.39
CA VAL A 280 -23.92 11.63 -13.81
C VAL A 280 -25.13 11.48 -14.73
N ASP A 281 -26.36 11.60 -14.21
CA ASP A 281 -27.57 11.55 -15.05
C ASP A 281 -27.59 12.76 -16.00
N GLY A 282 -27.63 12.46 -17.30
CA GLY A 282 -27.52 13.47 -18.36
C GLY A 282 -26.11 13.68 -18.89
N MET A 283 -25.08 13.14 -18.23
CA MET A 283 -23.78 12.95 -18.88
C MET A 283 -23.92 11.75 -19.83
N THR A 284 -23.72 11.95 -21.14
CA THR A 284 -23.63 10.85 -22.10
C THR A 284 -22.31 10.10 -21.92
N VAL A 285 -22.15 9.45 -20.77
CA VAL A 285 -21.14 8.44 -20.54
C VAL A 285 -21.79 7.15 -21.02
N PRO A 286 -21.27 6.51 -22.08
CA PRO A 286 -21.77 5.21 -22.46
C PRO A 286 -21.82 4.33 -21.21
N ALA A 287 -22.85 3.49 -21.07
CA ALA A 287 -22.70 2.35 -20.17
C ALA A 287 -21.35 1.68 -20.52
N PRO A 288 -20.64 1.05 -19.59
CA PRO A 288 -19.60 0.13 -20.00
C PRO A 288 -20.29 -0.85 -20.95
N GLU A 289 -20.22 -0.58 -22.26
CA GLU A 289 -20.23 -1.60 -23.28
C GLU A 289 -19.18 -2.51 -22.70
N HIS A 290 -19.65 -3.67 -22.23
CA HIS A 290 -18.77 -4.70 -21.74
C HIS A 290 -17.83 -4.83 -22.92
N VAL A 291 -16.63 -4.25 -22.79
CA VAL A 291 -15.63 -4.27 -23.83
C VAL A 291 -15.34 -5.74 -23.84
N GLN A 292 -16.08 -6.46 -24.68
CA GLN A 292 -15.62 -7.60 -25.40
C GLN A 292 -14.36 -7.01 -26.00
N ARG A 293 -13.25 -7.08 -25.23
CA ARG A 293 -11.92 -7.05 -25.78
C ARG A 293 -12.12 -7.94 -26.97
N SER A 294 -11.93 -7.41 -28.17
CA SER A 294 -11.79 -8.21 -29.36
C SER A 294 -10.56 -9.06 -29.07
N THR A 295 -10.77 -10.11 -28.27
CA THR A 295 -9.95 -11.30 -28.23
C THR A 295 -9.84 -11.62 -29.70
N PRO A 296 -8.63 -11.53 -30.29
CA PRO A 296 -8.45 -11.78 -31.71
C PRO A 296 -9.21 -13.05 -32.00
N GLU A 297 -10.24 -12.98 -32.86
CA GLU A 297 -11.28 -13.99 -33.06
C GLU A 297 -10.72 -15.36 -32.74
N THR A 298 -10.85 -15.74 -31.48
CA THR A 298 -10.24 -16.97 -30.99
C THR A 298 -11.31 -17.94 -31.38
N ASN A 299 -11.19 -18.43 -32.62
CA ASN A 299 -11.92 -19.56 -33.18
C ASN A 299 -12.47 -20.35 -32.02
N ASN A 300 -13.80 -20.47 -31.90
CA ASN A 300 -14.55 -21.17 -30.84
C ASN A 300 -13.84 -22.48 -30.43
N ALA A 301 -12.77 -22.36 -29.66
CA ALA A 301 -12.07 -23.46 -29.04
C ALA A 301 -13.00 -23.76 -27.89
N GLU A 302 -13.64 -24.92 -27.99
CA GLU A 302 -14.56 -25.44 -26.98
C GLU A 302 -13.97 -25.13 -25.60
N ARG A 303 -14.57 -24.17 -24.90
CA ARG A 303 -14.09 -23.76 -23.58
C ARG A 303 -14.11 -25.00 -22.71
N MET A 304 -12.97 -25.33 -22.13
CA MET A 304 -12.88 -26.45 -21.19
C MET A 304 -13.89 -26.23 -20.07
N THR A 305 -14.56 -27.31 -19.67
CA THR A 305 -15.48 -27.24 -18.54
C THR A 305 -14.69 -26.94 -17.26
N ASP A 306 -15.39 -26.49 -16.20
CA ASP A 306 -14.73 -26.24 -14.92
C ASP A 306 -14.01 -27.50 -14.37
N SER A 307 -14.50 -28.69 -14.72
CA SER A 307 -13.86 -29.96 -14.35
C SER A 307 -12.56 -30.22 -15.13
N ASP A 308 -12.52 -29.83 -16.39
CA ASP A 308 -11.40 -30.16 -17.28
C ASP A 308 -10.17 -29.32 -16.92
N TRP A 309 -10.31 -28.02 -16.67
CA TRP A 309 -9.16 -27.18 -16.33
C TRP A 309 -8.61 -27.48 -14.94
N ILE A 310 -9.47 -27.89 -14.00
CA ILE A 310 -9.01 -28.39 -12.69
C ILE A 310 -8.18 -29.65 -12.85
N SER A 311 -8.62 -30.57 -13.71
CA SER A 311 -7.87 -31.81 -14.00
C SER A 311 -6.52 -31.48 -14.64
N ARG A 312 -6.52 -30.60 -15.66
CA ARG A 312 -5.30 -30.15 -16.33
C ARG A 312 -4.33 -29.44 -15.39
N ALA A 313 -4.83 -28.60 -14.49
CA ALA A 313 -4.02 -27.92 -13.48
C ALA A 313 -3.33 -28.92 -12.54
N ARG A 314 -4.00 -30.02 -12.16
CA ARG A 314 -3.44 -31.07 -11.30
C ARG A 314 -2.39 -31.91 -12.00
N GLU A 315 -2.56 -32.18 -13.30
CA GLU A 315 -1.53 -32.81 -14.15
C GLU A 315 -0.28 -31.93 -14.23
N LEU A 316 -0.43 -30.65 -14.57
CA LEU A 316 0.67 -29.69 -14.62
C LEU A 316 1.37 -29.56 -13.27
N ALA A 317 0.61 -29.55 -12.16
CA ALA A 317 1.16 -29.54 -10.81
C ALA A 317 2.04 -30.77 -10.54
N GLN A 318 1.61 -31.96 -10.98
CA GLN A 318 2.37 -33.20 -10.86
C GLN A 318 3.65 -33.15 -11.71
N GLU A 319 3.56 -32.75 -12.99
CA GLU A 319 4.73 -32.61 -13.88
C GLU A 319 5.77 -31.60 -13.37
N ILE A 320 5.31 -30.45 -12.88
CA ILE A 320 6.17 -29.42 -12.28
C ILE A 320 6.79 -29.94 -10.97
N GLY A 321 6.00 -30.64 -10.16
CA GLY A 321 6.48 -31.30 -8.95
C GLY A 321 7.60 -32.30 -9.25
N GLU A 322 7.44 -33.15 -10.27
CA GLU A 322 8.47 -34.11 -10.65
C GLU A 322 9.76 -33.43 -11.12
N ARG A 323 9.66 -32.34 -11.89
CA ARG A 323 10.85 -31.57 -12.30
C ARG A 323 11.59 -31.01 -11.08
N LYS A 324 10.86 -30.42 -10.12
CA LYS A 324 11.42 -29.92 -8.85
C LYS A 324 12.00 -31.05 -7.99
N TRP A 325 11.37 -32.22 -7.99
CA TRP A 325 11.86 -33.40 -7.26
C TRP A 325 13.19 -33.91 -7.83
N ARG A 326 13.28 -34.03 -9.16
CA ARG A 326 14.51 -34.43 -9.86
C ARG A 326 15.65 -33.43 -9.65
N SER A 327 15.35 -32.14 -9.45
CA SER A 327 16.35 -31.12 -9.10
C SER A 327 16.72 -31.09 -7.61
N GLY A 328 16.24 -32.04 -6.80
CA GLY A 328 16.58 -32.16 -5.38
C GLY A 328 15.63 -31.48 -4.40
N GLN A 329 14.58 -30.80 -4.88
CA GLN A 329 13.59 -30.19 -3.98
C GLN A 329 12.69 -31.27 -3.38
N ARG A 330 12.59 -31.32 -2.05
CA ARG A 330 11.80 -32.33 -1.33
C ARG A 330 10.46 -31.80 -0.81
N GLN A 331 10.38 -30.51 -0.51
CA GLN A 331 9.15 -29.87 -0.04
C GLN A 331 8.36 -29.28 -1.22
N ILE A 332 7.48 -30.08 -1.80
CA ILE A 332 6.63 -29.70 -2.94
C ILE A 332 5.19 -29.61 -2.46
N THR A 333 4.68 -28.39 -2.39
CA THR A 333 3.32 -28.09 -1.93
C THR A 333 2.57 -27.32 -3.00
N ALA A 334 1.22 -27.31 -2.93
CA ALA A 334 0.39 -26.52 -3.85
C ALA A 334 0.78 -25.03 -3.88
N ARG A 335 1.14 -24.44 -2.72
CA ARG A 335 1.59 -23.04 -2.62
C ARG A 335 2.92 -22.80 -3.34
N ASN A 336 3.81 -23.79 -3.41
CA ASN A 336 5.13 -23.62 -4.01
C ASN A 336 5.14 -23.82 -5.55
N ILE A 337 4.01 -24.24 -6.13
CA ILE A 337 3.90 -24.54 -7.56
C ILE A 337 2.73 -23.83 -8.25
N ASP A 338 1.82 -23.20 -7.49
CA ASP A 338 0.62 -22.52 -8.03
C ASP A 338 0.95 -21.45 -9.08
N GLY A 339 2.01 -20.66 -8.86
CA GLY A 339 2.49 -19.67 -9.83
C GLY A 339 2.96 -20.30 -11.14
N ALA A 340 3.74 -21.39 -11.07
CA ALA A 340 4.21 -22.09 -12.26
C ALA A 340 3.07 -22.78 -13.01
N VAL A 341 2.11 -23.37 -12.29
CA VAL A 341 0.91 -23.98 -12.88
C VAL A 341 0.05 -22.92 -13.57
N ALA A 342 -0.16 -21.76 -12.92
CA ALA A 342 -0.90 -20.64 -13.50
C ALA A 342 -0.23 -20.10 -14.77
N ALA A 343 1.10 -19.99 -14.78
CA ALA A 343 1.86 -19.56 -15.96
C ALA A 343 1.72 -20.55 -17.12
N GLU A 344 1.77 -21.86 -16.87
CA GLU A 344 1.56 -22.88 -17.91
C GLU A 344 0.12 -22.91 -18.42
N LEU A 345 -0.88 -22.84 -17.54
CA LEU A 345 -2.29 -22.73 -17.93
C LEU A 345 -2.57 -21.45 -18.74
N GLY A 346 -1.90 -20.34 -18.42
CA GLY A 346 -2.03 -19.08 -19.14
C GLY A 346 -1.63 -19.15 -20.61
N LYS A 347 -0.79 -20.13 -20.99
CA LYS A 347 -0.39 -20.36 -22.39
C LYS A 347 -1.50 -20.98 -23.24
N ASP A 348 -2.49 -21.62 -22.62
CA ASP A 348 -3.62 -22.23 -23.30
C ASP A 348 -4.90 -21.38 -23.09
N PRO A 349 -5.38 -20.67 -24.13
CA PRO A 349 -6.60 -19.87 -24.04
C PRO A 349 -7.84 -20.67 -23.64
N SER A 350 -7.88 -21.99 -23.86
CA SER A 350 -9.01 -22.83 -23.45
C SER A 350 -9.14 -22.95 -21.92
N CYS A 351 -8.03 -22.70 -21.19
CA CYS A 351 -7.97 -22.72 -19.73
C CYS A 351 -8.28 -21.35 -19.08
N HIS A 352 -8.49 -20.29 -19.89
CA HIS A 352 -8.76 -18.94 -19.37
C HIS A 352 -10.14 -18.87 -18.72
N GLY A 353 -10.25 -18.13 -17.61
CA GLY A 353 -11.52 -17.79 -16.99
C GLY A 353 -12.23 -16.65 -17.71
N LYS A 354 -13.36 -16.20 -17.14
CA LYS A 354 -14.14 -15.06 -17.68
C LYS A 354 -13.33 -13.77 -17.81
N GLN A 355 -12.29 -13.60 -16.99
CA GLN A 355 -11.43 -12.42 -16.93
C GLN A 355 -10.03 -12.64 -17.55
N GLY A 356 -9.81 -13.76 -18.26
CA GLY A 356 -8.50 -14.11 -18.85
C GLY A 356 -7.75 -15.21 -18.09
N PRO A 357 -6.40 -15.24 -18.13
CA PRO A 357 -5.60 -16.26 -17.45
C PRO A 357 -5.95 -16.39 -15.96
N ARG A 358 -5.94 -17.62 -15.44
CA ARG A 358 -6.23 -17.88 -14.02
C ARG A 358 -5.04 -17.45 -13.17
N SER A 359 -5.28 -16.66 -12.12
CA SER A 359 -4.24 -16.25 -11.19
C SER A 359 -3.72 -17.43 -10.34
N ALA A 360 -2.48 -17.32 -9.84
CA ALA A 360 -1.90 -18.32 -8.94
C ALA A 360 -2.79 -18.60 -7.72
N SER A 361 -3.38 -17.55 -7.14
CA SER A 361 -4.31 -17.67 -6.02
C SER A 361 -5.57 -18.47 -6.39
N ASN A 362 -6.12 -18.25 -7.59
CA ASN A 362 -7.28 -19.01 -8.09
C ASN A 362 -6.92 -20.49 -8.34
N VAL A 363 -5.78 -20.76 -8.97
CA VAL A 363 -5.27 -22.12 -9.18
C VAL A 363 -5.09 -22.85 -7.85
N ARG A 364 -4.49 -22.21 -6.84
CA ARG A 364 -4.27 -22.80 -5.52
C ARG A 364 -5.58 -23.11 -4.78
N SER A 365 -6.48 -22.15 -4.72
CA SER A 365 -7.70 -22.22 -3.91
C SER A 365 -8.79 -23.09 -4.53
N VAL A 366 -8.81 -23.20 -5.86
CA VAL A 366 -9.84 -23.94 -6.61
C VAL A 366 -9.28 -25.26 -7.14
N ALA A 367 -8.30 -25.23 -8.03
CA ALA A 367 -7.86 -26.44 -8.74
C ALA A 367 -6.97 -27.35 -7.88
N LEU A 368 -6.03 -26.77 -7.13
CA LEU A 368 -5.09 -27.52 -6.29
C LEU A 368 -5.61 -27.73 -4.87
N LYS A 369 -6.89 -27.47 -4.61
CA LYS A 369 -7.51 -27.74 -3.31
C LYS A 369 -7.40 -29.23 -2.99
N GLY A 370 -6.68 -29.56 -1.92
CA GLY A 370 -6.43 -30.93 -1.47
C GLY A 370 -5.42 -31.72 -2.30
N TRP A 371 -4.78 -31.09 -3.30
CA TRP A 371 -3.73 -31.74 -4.08
C TRP A 371 -2.50 -32.03 -3.21
N LYS A 372 -1.88 -33.19 -3.42
CA LYS A 372 -0.63 -33.63 -2.79
C LYS A 372 0.31 -34.13 -3.88
N PHE A 373 1.59 -33.81 -3.76
CA PHE A 373 2.60 -34.32 -4.67
C PHE A 373 2.85 -35.80 -4.41
N PHE A 374 2.93 -36.60 -5.47
CA PHE A 374 3.31 -38.01 -5.41
C PHE A 374 4.67 -38.18 -6.10
N PRO A 375 5.76 -38.47 -5.38
CA PRO A 375 7.05 -38.72 -6.03
C PRO A 375 6.96 -39.99 -6.91
N PRO A 376 7.68 -40.03 -8.04
CA PRO A 376 7.67 -41.20 -8.92
C PRO A 376 8.23 -42.44 -8.19
N ASP A 377 7.55 -43.58 -8.37
CA ASP A 377 7.89 -44.84 -7.71
C ASP A 377 9.36 -45.24 -7.98
N GLY A 378 10.06 -45.64 -6.90
CA GLY A 378 11.47 -46.06 -6.97
C GLY A 378 12.51 -44.97 -6.68
N MET A 379 12.10 -43.76 -6.29
CA MET A 379 13.00 -42.65 -5.91
C MET A 379 12.74 -42.08 -4.50
N ALA A 380 12.30 -42.91 -3.55
CA ALA A 380 12.12 -42.52 -2.15
C ALA A 380 13.44 -42.50 -1.37
#